data_AF-A0A2H0NAB4-F1
#
_entry.id   AF-A0A2H0NAB4-F1
#
_cell.length_a   1.000
_cell.length_b   1.000
_cell.length_c   1.000
_cell.angle_alpha   90.00
_cell.angle_beta   90.00
_cell.angle_gamma   90.00
#
_symmetry.space_group_name_H-M   'P 1'
#
loop_
_entity.id
_entity.type
_entity.pdbx_description
1 polymer ?
#
loop_
_entity_poly.entity_id
_entity_poly.type
_entity_poly.pdbx_seq_one_letter_code
_entity_poly.pdbx_strand_id
1 'polypeptide(L)'
;MAPLHKQAQGLSSQAVSLYANAINFIFCEIYKQPNFKKIRHPKRSQKLPVILSRLEIGRLINAVDNIKHKLILYIAYGAGLRVSEVVRLRVRDVDTIEMTIWYDKVRAKKTV
;
A
#
# COMPACT_ATOMS: atom_id res chain seq x y z
N MET A 1 18.89 22.62 15.24
CA MET A 1 18.53 21.23 14.86
C MET A 1 18.41 21.22 13.34
N ALA A 2 19.52 20.91 12.65
CA ALA A 2 19.65 21.20 11.22
C ALA A 2 18.65 20.36 10.40
N PRO A 3 17.95 20.95 9.41
CA PRO A 3 17.25 20.16 8.40
C PRO A 3 18.29 19.23 7.75
N LEU A 4 17.93 17.96 7.53
CA LEU A 4 18.84 17.03 6.85
C LEU A 4 19.27 17.67 5.53
N HIS A 5 20.57 17.74 5.27
CA HIS A 5 21.16 18.27 4.04
C HIS A 5 20.53 17.67 2.75
N LYS A 6 19.95 16.46 2.86
CA LYS A 6 19.19 15.78 1.80
C LYS A 6 17.82 16.40 1.47
N GLN A 7 17.19 17.13 2.38
CA GLN A 7 15.92 17.83 2.10
C GLN A 7 16.14 19.05 1.18
N ALA A 8 17.36 19.60 1.16
CA ALA A 8 17.77 20.67 0.25
C ALA A 8 18.09 20.18 -1.18
N GLN A 9 18.25 18.86 -1.38
CA GLN A 9 18.52 18.26 -2.70
C GLN A 9 17.26 17.99 -3.55
N GLY A 10 16.08 18.50 -3.13
CA GLY A 10 14.83 18.35 -3.89
C GLY A 10 14.23 16.93 -3.91
N LEU A 11 14.69 16.03 -3.03
CA LEU A 11 14.17 14.66 -2.94
C LEU A 11 12.70 14.65 -2.44
N SER A 12 11.89 13.74 -2.99
CA SER A 12 10.50 13.54 -2.55
C SER A 12 10.43 13.24 -1.04
N SER A 13 9.43 13.82 -0.36
CA SER A 13 9.17 13.60 1.08
C SER A 13 9.06 12.11 1.45
N GLN A 14 8.66 11.25 0.51
CA GLN A 14 8.62 9.80 0.69
C GLN A 14 10.02 9.19 0.82
N ALA A 15 10.96 9.59 -0.04
CA ALA A 15 12.33 9.10 0.00
C ALA A 15 13.01 9.52 1.32
N VAL A 16 12.86 10.79 1.71
CA VAL A 16 13.40 11.29 2.99
C VAL A 16 12.79 10.54 4.18
N SER A 17 11.49 10.26 4.15
CA SER A 17 10.82 9.46 5.19
C SER A 17 11.35 8.02 5.26
N LEU A 18 11.66 7.40 4.11
CA LEU A 18 12.21 6.06 4.04
C LEU A 18 13.62 6.00 4.64
N TYR A 19 14.49 6.95 4.28
CA TYR A 19 15.82 7.05 4.86
C TYR A 19 15.79 7.30 6.36
N ALA A 20 14.90 8.20 6.83
CA ALA A 20 14.72 8.45 8.26
C ALA A 20 14.29 7.18 9.01
N ASN A 21 13.37 6.39 8.44
CA ASN A 21 12.97 5.10 9.00
C ASN A 21 14.12 4.09 9.07
N ALA A 22 14.90 3.96 7.99
CA ALA A 22 16.04 3.05 7.96
C ALA A 22 17.09 3.40 9.03
N ILE A 23 17.41 4.69 9.16
CA ILE A 23 18.35 5.17 10.19
C ILE A 23 17.78 4.92 11.59
N ASN A 24 16.52 5.28 11.84
CA ASN A 24 15.87 5.04 13.13
C ASN A 24 15.85 3.53 13.46
N PHE A 25 15.58 2.66 12.49
CA PHE A 25 15.60 1.21 12.69
C PHE A 25 16.98 0.70 13.08
N ILE A 26 18.03 1.12 12.37
CA ILE A 26 19.41 0.71 12.65
C ILE A 26 19.82 1.12 14.08
N PHE A 27 19.62 2.38 14.45
CA PHE A 27 20.09 2.87 15.76
C PHE A 27 19.22 2.42 16.94
N CYS A 28 17.91 2.26 16.74
CA CYS A 28 17.00 1.82 17.80
C CYS A 28 16.94 0.30 17.96
N GLU A 29 16.85 -0.47 16.87
CA GLU A 29 16.62 -1.93 16.94
C GLU A 29 17.92 -2.73 16.90
N ILE A 30 18.88 -2.34 16.05
CA ILE A 30 20.15 -3.08 15.90
C ILE A 30 21.13 -2.67 16.99
N TYR A 31 21.45 -1.38 17.08
CA TYR A 31 22.45 -0.88 18.03
C TYR A 31 21.90 -0.57 19.43
N LYS A 32 20.57 -0.62 19.61
CA LYS A 32 19.86 -0.39 20.89
C LYS A 32 20.39 0.81 21.70
N GLN A 33 20.74 1.90 21.01
CA GLN A 33 21.30 3.07 21.68
C GLN A 33 20.23 3.83 22.47
N PRO A 34 20.34 3.93 23.81
CA PRO A 34 19.29 4.53 24.65
C PRO A 34 19.13 6.05 24.44
N ASN A 35 20.18 6.73 23.99
CA ASN A 35 20.20 8.19 23.83
C ASN A 35 19.96 8.68 22.39
N PHE A 36 19.59 7.78 21.47
CA PHE A 36 19.37 8.17 20.08
C PHE A 36 18.04 8.92 19.91
N LYS A 37 18.12 10.20 19.54
CA LYS A 37 16.93 11.01 19.20
C LYS A 37 16.43 10.64 17.81
N LYS A 38 15.24 10.01 17.74
CA LYS A 38 14.58 9.65 16.48
C LYS A 38 14.48 10.84 15.53
N ILE A 39 14.88 10.62 14.29
CA ILE A 39 14.76 11.60 13.21
C ILE A 39 13.27 11.80 12.91
N ARG A 40 12.82 13.06 12.93
CA ARG A 40 11.44 13.40 12.61
C ARG A 40 11.17 13.26 11.12
N HIS A 41 9.98 12.76 10.78
CA HIS A 41 9.54 12.63 9.40
C HIS A 41 9.08 13.98 8.83
N PRO A 42 9.36 14.25 7.55
CA PRO A 42 8.74 15.37 6.87
C PRO A 42 7.22 15.16 6.78
N LYS A 43 6.43 16.24 6.89
CA LYS A 43 4.97 16.18 6.66
C LYS A 43 4.72 15.66 5.25
N ARG A 44 3.88 14.62 5.14
CA ARG A 44 3.46 14.09 3.84
C ARG A 44 2.34 14.96 3.27
N SER A 45 2.51 15.42 2.04
CA SER A 45 1.40 15.91 1.24
C SER A 45 0.43 14.74 1.00
N GLN A 46 -0.81 14.89 1.44
CA GLN A 46 -1.87 13.93 1.12
C GLN A 46 -2.50 14.37 -0.20
N LYS A 47 -2.37 13.54 -1.23
CA LYS A 47 -3.12 13.73 -2.48
C LYS A 47 -4.50 13.11 -2.29
N LEU A 48 -5.53 13.80 -2.78
CA LEU A 48 -6.87 13.24 -2.81
C LEU A 48 -6.88 12.01 -3.73
N PRO A 49 -7.53 10.91 -3.33
CA PRO A 49 -7.64 9.73 -4.17
C PRO A 49 -8.45 10.11 -5.42
N VAL A 50 -7.96 9.71 -6.59
CA VAL A 50 -8.73 9.77 -7.83
C VAL A 50 -9.68 8.60 -7.83
N ILE A 51 -10.98 8.87 -7.83
CA ILE A 51 -12.03 7.86 -7.81
C ILE A 51 -12.60 7.74 -9.23
N LEU A 52 -12.67 6.51 -9.74
CA LEU A 52 -13.28 6.22 -11.04
C LEU A 52 -14.81 6.15 -10.90
N SER A 53 -15.52 6.68 -11.88
CA SER A 53 -16.97 6.53 -12.01
C SER A 53 -17.36 5.12 -12.45
N ARG A 54 -18.62 4.73 -12.21
CA ARG A 54 -19.14 3.42 -12.64
C ARG A 54 -19.01 3.19 -14.16
N LEU A 55 -19.17 4.26 -14.95
CA LEU A 55 -19.04 4.21 -16.41
C LEU A 55 -17.59 3.93 -16.83
N GLU A 56 -16.62 4.60 -16.20
CA GLU A 56 -15.19 4.37 -16.47
C GLU A 56 -14.75 2.96 -16.07
N ILE A 57 -15.27 2.44 -14.96
CA ILE A 57 -15.00 1.06 -14.52
C ILE A 57 -15.57 0.06 -15.53
N GLY A 58 -16.79 0.29 -16.01
CA GLY A 58 -17.38 -0.54 -17.07
C GLY A 58 -16.53 -0.54 -18.36
N ARG A 59 -16.05 0.64 -18.79
CA ARG A 59 -15.14 0.77 -19.93
C ARG A 59 -13.82 0.03 -19.71
N LEU A 60 -13.22 0.16 -18.52
CA LEU A 60 -11.98 -0.51 -18.15
C LEU A 60 -12.11 -2.03 -18.21
N ILE A 61 -13.18 -2.58 -17.63
CA ILE A 61 -13.42 -4.02 -17.59
C ILE A 61 -13.72 -4.57 -19.00
N ASN A 62 -14.46 -3.83 -19.82
CA ASN A 62 -14.81 -4.24 -21.18
C ASN A 62 -13.66 -4.12 -22.18
N ALA A 63 -12.65 -3.28 -21.91
CA ALA A 63 -11.45 -3.17 -22.73
C ALA A 63 -10.48 -4.35 -22.57
N VAL A 64 -10.74 -5.28 -21.65
CA VAL A 64 -9.86 -6.42 -21.37
C VAL A 64 -10.43 -7.69 -22.00
N ASP A 65 -9.70 -8.21 -23.00
CA ASP A 65 -10.09 -9.44 -23.71
C ASP A 65 -9.75 -10.71 -22.92
N ASN A 66 -8.68 -10.68 -22.13
CA ASN A 66 -8.26 -11.85 -21.37
C ASN A 66 -9.17 -12.09 -20.16
N ILE A 67 -9.87 -13.22 -20.19
CA ILE A 67 -10.82 -13.66 -19.14
C ILE A 67 -10.16 -13.66 -17.75
N LYS A 68 -8.89 -14.06 -17.62
CA LYS A 68 -8.17 -14.05 -16.33
C LYS A 68 -8.04 -12.64 -15.77
N HIS A 69 -7.65 -11.67 -16.59
CA HIS A 69 -7.51 -10.28 -16.15
C HIS A 69 -8.86 -9.63 -15.88
N LYS A 70 -9.88 -9.97 -16.69
CA LYS A 70 -11.24 -9.51 -16.48
C LYS A 70 -11.78 -9.97 -15.12
N LEU A 71 -11.57 -11.24 -14.76
CA LEU A 71 -11.94 -11.79 -13.45
C LEU A 71 -11.22 -11.07 -12.30
N ILE A 72 -9.92 -10.81 -12.43
CA ILE A 72 -9.14 -10.06 -11.43
C ILE A 72 -9.73 -8.67 -11.20
N LEU A 73 -10.11 -7.96 -12.27
CA LEU A 73 -10.74 -6.63 -12.18
C LEU A 73 -12.11 -6.70 -11.51
N TYR A 74 -12.94 -7.68 -11.85
CA TYR A 74 -14.24 -7.86 -11.20
C TYR A 74 -14.10 -8.13 -9.70
N ILE A 75 -13.18 -9.01 -9.30
CA ILE A 75 -12.96 -9.34 -7.89
C ILE A 75 -12.37 -8.14 -7.15
N ALA A 76 -11.36 -7.48 -7.71
CA ALA A 76 -10.74 -6.29 -7.11
C ALA A 76 -11.76 -5.16 -6.89
N TYR A 77 -12.62 -4.91 -7.88
CA TYR A 77 -13.65 -3.88 -7.79
C TYR A 77 -14.82 -4.29 -6.88
N GLY A 78 -15.35 -5.51 -7.05
CA GLY A 78 -16.55 -5.98 -6.36
C GLY A 78 -16.31 -6.29 -4.88
N ALA A 79 -15.19 -6.93 -4.55
CA ALA A 79 -14.83 -7.30 -3.18
C ALA A 79 -13.85 -6.32 -2.52
N GLY A 80 -13.35 -5.31 -3.25
CA GLY A 80 -12.43 -4.31 -2.72
C GLY A 80 -11.04 -4.86 -2.35
N LEU A 81 -10.65 -5.98 -2.94
CA LEU A 81 -9.37 -6.64 -2.65
C LEU A 81 -8.20 -5.88 -3.27
N ARG A 82 -7.08 -5.82 -2.54
CA ARG A 82 -5.82 -5.30 -3.07
C ARG A 82 -5.24 -6.23 -4.11
N VAL A 83 -4.44 -5.70 -5.03
CA VAL A 83 -3.75 -6.49 -6.07
C VAL A 83 -3.01 -7.70 -5.50
N SER A 84 -2.29 -7.53 -4.39
CA SER A 84 -1.58 -8.63 -3.72
C SER A 84 -2.49 -9.71 -3.13
N GLU A 85 -3.72 -9.34 -2.75
CA GLU A 85 -4.72 -10.26 -2.20
C GLU A 85 -5.38 -11.05 -3.34
N VAL A 86 -5.80 -10.38 -4.42
CA VAL A 86 -6.42 -11.02 -5.59
C VAL A 86 -5.46 -12.00 -6.29
N VAL A 87 -4.19 -11.63 -6.45
CA VAL A 87 -3.19 -12.49 -7.12
C VAL A 87 -2.88 -13.76 -6.31
N ARG A 88 -3.11 -13.74 -4.99
CA ARG A 88 -2.88 -14.89 -4.10
C ARG A 88 -4.13 -15.73 -3.83
N LEU A 89 -5.28 -15.31 -4.33
CA LEU A 89 -6.56 -15.96 -4.10
C LEU A 89 -6.56 -17.36 -4.72
N ARG A 90 -6.97 -18.37 -3.95
CA ARG A 90 -7.14 -19.74 -4.45
C ARG A 90 -8.62 -20.07 -4.59
N VAL A 91 -8.93 -21.03 -5.46
CA VAL A 91 -10.30 -21.48 -5.73
C VAL A 91 -11.02 -21.92 -4.44
N ARG A 92 -10.29 -22.59 -3.54
CA ARG A 92 -10.81 -23.04 -2.23
C ARG A 92 -11.19 -21.91 -1.27
N ASP A 93 -10.71 -20.70 -1.52
CA ASP A 93 -10.97 -19.54 -0.67
C ASP A 93 -12.27 -18.83 -1.12
N VAL A 94 -12.89 -19.25 -2.22
CA VAL A 94 -14.13 -18.70 -2.77
C VAL A 94 -15.29 -19.65 -2.49
N ASP A 95 -16.24 -19.19 -1.70
CA ASP A 95 -17.52 -19.86 -1.49
C ASP A 95 -18.58 -19.26 -2.42
N THR A 96 -19.00 -20.01 -3.43
CA THR A 96 -20.00 -19.58 -4.41
C THR A 96 -21.44 -19.72 -3.92
N ILE A 97 -21.68 -20.46 -2.84
CA ILE A 97 -23.01 -20.63 -2.25
C ILE A 97 -23.31 -19.42 -1.36
N GLU A 98 -22.38 -19.11 -0.46
CA GLU A 98 -22.50 -17.99 0.47
C GLU A 98 -21.96 -16.68 -0.11
N MET A 99 -21.54 -16.67 -1.38
CA MET A 99 -21.00 -15.51 -2.10
C MET A 99 -19.88 -14.80 -1.30
N THR A 100 -19.05 -15.58 -0.62
CA THR A 100 -18.05 -15.09 0.33
C THR A 100 -16.64 -15.45 -0.13
N ILE A 101 -15.71 -14.51 0.02
CA ILE A 101 -14.29 -14.70 -0.32
C ILE A 101 -13.46 -14.58 0.96
N TRP A 102 -12.77 -15.66 1.29
CA TRP A 102 -11.79 -15.71 2.36
C TRP A 102 -10.44 -15.26 1.83
N TYR A 103 -9.73 -14.41 2.57
CA TYR A 103 -8.37 -14.03 2.21
C TYR A 103 -7.57 -13.72 3.46
N ASP A 104 -6.31 -14.17 3.49
CA ASP A 104 -5.41 -13.83 4.58
C ASP A 104 -4.97 -12.37 4.46
N LYS A 105 -5.41 -11.54 5.40
CA LYS A 105 -4.82 -10.21 5.58
C LYS A 105 -3.38 -10.39 6.04
N VAL A 106 -2.43 -10.01 5.19
CA VAL A 106 -1.07 -9.73 5.64
C VAL A 106 -1.18 -8.56 6.64
N ARG A 107 -0.92 -8.86 7.91
CA ARG A 107 -1.11 -7.96 9.06
C ARG A 107 -0.47 -6.59 8.81
N ALA A 108 -1.28 -5.59 8.46
CA ALA A 108 -0.84 -4.20 8.47
C ALA A 108 -0.73 -3.75 9.94
N LYS A 109 0.49 -3.58 10.45
CA LYS A 109 0.70 -2.83 11.70
C LYS A 109 0.21 -1.40 11.44
N LYS A 110 -0.98 -1.05 11.93
CA LYS A 110 -1.39 0.36 12.10
C LYS A 110 -0.44 0.98 13.11
N THR A 111 0.58 1.68 12.64
CA THR A 111 1.32 2.62 13.47
C THR A 111 0.42 3.82 13.68
N VAL A 112 -0.24 3.86 14.84
CA VAL A 112 -0.81 5.09 15.42
C VAL A 112 0.36 5.91 15.97
#